data_AF-A0A4Y4KAN9-F1
#
_entry.id   AF-A0A4Y4KAN9-F1
#
_cell.length_a   1.000
_cell.length_b   1.000
_cell.length_c   1.000
_cell.angle_alpha   90.00
_cell.angle_beta   90.00
_cell.angle_gamma   90.00
#
_symmetry.space_group_name_H-M   'P 1'
#
loop_
_entity.id
_entity.type
_entity.pdbx_description
1 polymer ?
#
loop_
_entity_poly.entity_id
_entity_poly.type
_entity_poly.pdbx_seq_one_letter_code
_entity_poly.pdbx_strand_id
1 'polypeptide(L)'
;MRLLTALRRGGPATASQLAAKLGESSGATSYHLRQLAAHGFVEDAPGHGKGRERWWRAAHRGESFDDTLLKDPDPEVRGAADLFMHEVANQRTQELATWLGTRSDWSEAWTRAADMSSWTLRLTPELALELIEKMHELVESYRALAPADGTPDTEQVRVHSHVFPTHTD
;
A
#
# COMPACT_ATOMS: atom_id res chain seq x y z
N MET A 1 8.35 2.24 7.88
CA MET A 1 7.69 2.03 6.56
C MET A 1 7.80 0.61 6.05
N ARG A 2 9.02 0.06 5.88
CA ARG A 2 9.23 -1.31 5.36
C ARG A 2 8.43 -2.41 6.09
N LEU A 3 8.19 -2.28 7.39
CA LEU A 3 7.34 -3.20 8.18
C LEU A 3 5.87 -3.16 7.76
N LEU A 4 5.27 -1.97 7.66
CA LEU A 4 3.88 -1.79 7.21
C LEU A 4 3.71 -2.30 5.78
N THR A 5 4.65 -1.97 4.89
CA THR A 5 4.68 -2.48 3.52
C THR A 5 4.79 -4.01 3.48
N ALA A 6 5.63 -4.61 4.31
CA ALA A 6 5.77 -6.07 4.37
C ALA A 6 4.49 -6.77 4.84
N LEU A 7 3.77 -6.20 5.81
CA LEU A 7 2.49 -6.72 6.28
C LEU A 7 1.35 -6.52 5.27
N ARG A 8 1.34 -5.40 4.55
CA ARG A 8 0.35 -5.15 3.47
C ARG A 8 0.54 -6.11 2.30
N ARG A 9 1.78 -6.37 1.90
CA ARG A 9 2.09 -7.23 0.74
C ARG A 9 2.08 -8.72 1.09
N GLY A 10 2.72 -9.09 2.19
CA GLY A 10 2.93 -10.50 2.58
C GLY A 10 1.87 -11.06 3.52
N GLY A 11 0.91 -10.24 3.95
CA GLY A 11 -0.10 -10.63 4.92
C GLY A 11 0.44 -10.66 6.36
N PRO A 12 -0.35 -11.25 7.28
CA PRO A 12 0.00 -11.30 8.70
C PRO A 12 1.34 -12.00 8.96
N ALA A 13 2.15 -11.46 9.87
CA ALA A 13 3.46 -12.00 10.20
C ALA A 13 3.86 -11.72 11.66
N THR A 14 4.81 -12.50 12.19
CA THR A 14 5.44 -12.25 13.50
C THR A 14 6.59 -11.24 13.39
N ALA A 15 6.96 -10.62 14.51
CA ALA A 15 8.11 -9.72 14.56
C ALA A 15 9.42 -10.42 14.14
N SER A 16 9.59 -11.70 14.48
CA SER A 16 10.78 -12.48 14.09
C SER A 16 10.84 -12.76 12.58
N GLN A 17 9.70 -13.07 11.96
CA GLN A 17 9.63 -13.26 10.50
C GLN A 17 9.94 -11.97 9.75
N LEU A 18 9.39 -10.84 10.21
CA LEU A 18 9.64 -9.53 9.62
C LEU A 18 11.10 -9.09 9.82
N ALA A 19 11.67 -9.32 11.00
CA ALA A 19 13.07 -9.04 11.30
C ALA A 19 14.02 -9.80 10.36
N ALA A 20 13.80 -11.11 10.20
CA ALA A 20 14.58 -11.94 9.29
C ALA A 20 14.45 -11.47 7.83
N LYS A 21 13.25 -11.09 7.38
CA LYS A 21 12.99 -10.61 6.02
C LYS A 21 13.65 -9.25 5.74
N LEU A 22 13.74 -8.38 6.74
CA LEU A 22 14.22 -7.00 6.58
C LEU A 22 15.69 -6.81 6.96
N GLY A 23 16.34 -7.83 7.54
CA GLY A 23 17.71 -7.75 8.03
C GLY A 23 17.85 -6.96 9.33
N GLU A 24 16.80 -6.97 10.16
CA GLU A 24 16.70 -6.18 11.40
C GLU A 24 16.70 -7.08 12.64
N SER A 25 16.85 -6.50 13.83
CA SER A 25 16.66 -7.25 15.08
C SER A 25 15.18 -7.47 15.41
N SER A 26 14.83 -8.61 15.98
CA SER A 26 13.47 -8.92 16.43
C SER A 26 12.98 -8.00 17.54
N GLY A 27 13.90 -7.51 18.39
CA GLY A 27 13.62 -6.52 19.44
C GLY A 27 13.21 -5.16 18.87
N ALA A 28 14.02 -4.59 17.97
CA ALA A 28 13.71 -3.32 17.31
C ALA A 28 12.43 -3.43 16.46
N THR A 29 12.28 -4.53 15.72
CA THR A 29 11.07 -4.81 14.93
C THR A 29 9.81 -4.83 15.81
N SER A 30 9.87 -5.52 16.96
CA SER A 30 8.75 -5.56 17.92
C SER A 30 8.43 -4.18 18.51
N TYR A 31 9.44 -3.35 18.75
CA TYR A 31 9.24 -1.97 19.21
C TYR A 31 8.50 -1.14 18.17
N HIS A 32 8.95 -1.15 16.91
CA HIS A 32 8.31 -0.39 15.84
C HIS A 32 6.90 -0.89 15.52
N LEU A 33 6.63 -2.20 15.58
CA LEU A 33 5.29 -2.73 15.42
C LEU A 33 4.32 -2.22 16.50
N ARG A 34 4.78 -2.08 17.75
CA ARG A 34 3.97 -1.47 18.82
C ARG A 34 3.71 0.01 18.57
N GLN A 35 4.70 0.76 18.07
CA GLN A 35 4.49 2.16 17.70
C GLN A 35 3.47 2.28 16.57
N LEU A 36 3.61 1.49 15.50
CA LEU A 36 2.66 1.46 14.40
C LEU A 36 1.24 1.10 14.88
N ALA A 37 1.12 0.18 15.84
CA ALA A 37 -0.16 -0.20 16.41
C ALA A 37 -0.79 0.88 17.27
N ALA A 38 0.01 1.62 18.04
CA ALA A 38 -0.47 2.75 18.82
C ALA A 38 -1.10 3.85 17.93
N HIS A 39 -0.65 3.96 16.68
CA HIS A 39 -1.18 4.88 15.68
C HIS A 39 -2.14 4.22 14.67
N GLY A 40 -2.61 2.99 14.93
CA GLY A 40 -3.64 2.33 14.12
C GLY A 40 -3.18 1.80 12.76
N PHE A 41 -1.89 1.81 12.43
CA PHE A 41 -1.41 1.31 11.14
C PHE A 41 -1.36 -0.22 11.06
N VAL A 42 -1.17 -0.88 12.19
CA VAL A 42 -1.13 -2.35 12.32
C VAL A 42 -1.92 -2.78 13.54
N GLU A 43 -2.43 -3.99 13.52
CA GLU A 43 -3.21 -4.56 14.62
C GLU A 43 -2.84 -6.02 14.86
N ASP A 44 -3.31 -6.55 15.98
CA ASP A 44 -3.13 -7.95 16.32
C ASP A 44 -3.92 -8.85 15.35
N ALA A 45 -3.26 -9.92 14.92
CA ALA A 45 -3.82 -10.94 14.05
C ALA A 45 -3.90 -12.30 14.77
N PRO A 46 -4.73 -12.42 15.83
CA PRO A 46 -4.85 -13.68 16.55
C PRO A 46 -5.36 -14.80 15.64
N GLY A 47 -4.87 -16.02 15.86
CA GLY A 47 -5.29 -17.22 15.10
C GLY A 47 -4.34 -17.66 13.97
N HIS A 48 -3.29 -16.89 13.66
CA HIS A 48 -2.29 -17.26 12.66
C HIS A 48 -1.15 -18.17 13.16
N GLY A 49 -1.10 -18.47 14.47
CA GLY A 49 -0.02 -19.24 15.07
C GLY A 49 -0.50 -20.29 16.09
N LYS A 50 0.36 -21.28 16.35
CA LYS A 50 0.21 -22.23 17.45
C LYS A 50 1.09 -21.75 18.61
N GLY A 51 0.50 -21.23 19.69
CA GLY A 51 1.22 -20.85 20.92
C GLY A 51 1.14 -19.36 21.29
N ARG A 52 2.16 -18.86 22.01
CA ARG A 52 2.21 -17.49 22.58
C ARG A 52 2.76 -16.42 21.62
N GLU A 53 2.95 -16.76 20.35
CA GLU A 53 3.51 -15.81 19.38
C GLU A 53 2.49 -14.73 19.03
N ARG A 54 2.94 -13.47 19.06
CA ARG A 54 2.13 -12.32 18.67
C ARG A 54 2.26 -12.09 17.16
N TRP A 55 1.13 -12.20 16.47
CA TRP A 55 1.01 -11.97 15.04
C TRP A 55 0.44 -10.58 14.78
N TRP A 56 0.98 -9.93 13.77
CA TRP A 56 0.57 -8.59 13.36
C TRP A 56 0.00 -8.64 11.96
N ARG A 57 -0.97 -7.77 11.66
CA ARG A 57 -1.43 -7.50 10.30
C ARG A 57 -1.56 -6.00 10.08
N ALA A 58 -1.49 -5.55 8.83
CA ALA A 58 -1.84 -4.19 8.51
C ALA A 58 -3.33 -3.97 8.78
N ALA A 59 -3.69 -2.89 9.48
CA ALA A 59 -5.09 -2.57 9.78
C ALA A 59 -5.85 -2.19 8.51
N HIS A 60 -5.14 -1.60 7.53
CA HIS A 60 -5.70 -1.19 6.24
C HIS A 60 -4.94 -1.88 5.10
N ARG A 61 -5.69 -2.54 4.21
CA ARG A 61 -5.18 -3.20 2.99
C ARG A 61 -4.84 -2.22 1.86
N GLY A 62 -5.32 -0.98 1.97
CA GLY A 62 -5.01 0.12 1.05
C GLY A 62 -4.41 1.32 1.79
N GLU A 63 -3.83 2.23 1.03
CA GLU A 63 -3.36 3.53 1.50
C GLU A 63 -4.50 4.55 1.36
N SER A 64 -5.48 4.49 2.26
CA SER A 64 -6.20 5.71 2.59
C SER A 64 -5.29 6.43 3.58
N PHE A 65 -4.61 7.47 3.10
CA PHE A 65 -3.87 8.36 3.96
C PHE A 65 -4.84 9.37 4.52
N ASP A 66 -4.85 9.52 5.84
CA ASP A 66 -5.72 10.48 6.49
C ASP A 66 -5.10 11.88 6.35
N ASP A 67 -5.68 12.68 5.45
CA ASP A 67 -5.26 14.06 5.20
C ASP A 67 -5.34 14.96 6.45
N THR A 68 -6.01 14.52 7.53
CA THR A 68 -5.98 15.24 8.81
C THR A 68 -4.59 15.27 9.43
N LEU A 69 -3.73 14.27 9.17
CA LEU A 69 -2.34 14.24 9.66
C LEU A 69 -1.47 15.33 9.01
N LEU A 70 -1.78 15.71 7.76
CA LEU A 70 -1.12 16.84 7.08
C LEU A 70 -1.53 18.20 7.64
N LYS A 71 -2.65 18.23 8.37
CA LYS A 71 -3.23 19.44 8.98
C LYS A 71 -3.14 19.44 10.50
N ASP A 72 -2.46 18.46 11.10
CA ASP A 72 -2.31 18.32 12.55
C ASP A 72 -1.70 19.60 13.15
N PRO A 73 -2.12 20.08 14.33
CA PRO A 73 -1.51 21.26 14.95
C PRO A 73 -0.02 21.09 15.29
N ASP A 74 0.45 19.86 15.55
CA ASP A 74 1.84 19.56 15.86
C ASP A 74 2.73 19.54 14.59
N PRO A 75 3.76 20.42 14.49
CA PRO A 75 4.66 20.44 13.34
C PRO A 75 5.47 19.15 13.17
N GLU A 76 5.78 18.42 14.24
CA GLU A 76 6.51 17.14 14.12
C GLU A 76 5.61 16.07 13.47
N VAL A 77 4.33 16.04 13.82
CA VAL A 77 3.34 15.14 13.22
C VAL A 77 3.17 15.45 11.74
N ARG A 78 2.99 16.72 11.36
CA ARG A 78 2.90 17.13 9.94
C ARG A 78 4.17 16.78 9.16
N GLY A 79 5.35 17.05 9.73
CA GLY A 79 6.62 16.70 9.09
C GLY A 79 6.78 15.19 8.87
N ALA A 80 6.36 14.37 9.84
CA ALA A 80 6.36 12.92 9.69
C ALA A 80 5.35 12.44 8.62
N ALA A 81 4.18 13.07 8.55
CA ALA A 81 3.16 12.81 7.54
C ALA A 81 3.66 13.14 6.11
N ASP A 82 4.34 14.27 5.93
CA ASP A 82 4.95 14.65 4.66
C ASP A 82 6.05 13.66 4.24
N LEU A 83 6.95 13.30 5.16
CA LEU A 83 8.00 12.31 4.90
C LEU A 83 7.41 10.95 4.52
N PHE A 84 6.33 10.55 5.18
CA PHE A 84 5.60 9.33 4.85
C PHE A 84 5.07 9.35 3.41
N MET A 85 4.46 10.47 2.98
CA MET A 85 3.91 10.60 1.63
C MET A 85 5.00 10.54 0.55
N HIS A 86 6.15 11.17 0.80
CA HIS A 86 7.30 11.07 -0.12
C HIS A 86 7.85 9.64 -0.21
N GLU A 87 7.93 8.92 0.92
CA GLU A 87 8.37 7.53 0.91
C GLU A 87 7.39 6.62 0.17
N VAL A 88 6.08 6.85 0.32
CA VAL A 88 5.06 6.14 -0.46
C VAL A 88 5.24 6.41 -1.96
N ALA A 89 5.45 7.65 -2.37
CA ALA A 89 5.71 7.99 -3.77
C ALA A 89 6.98 7.30 -4.30
N ASN A 90 8.07 7.30 -3.54
CA ASN A 90 9.31 6.61 -3.89
C ASN A 90 9.09 5.09 -4.07
N GLN A 91 8.35 4.47 -3.15
CA GLN A 91 8.03 3.04 -3.23
C GLN A 91 7.24 2.72 -4.51
N ARG A 92 6.25 3.55 -4.88
CA ARG A 92 5.46 3.38 -6.11
C ARG A 92 6.34 3.45 -7.37
N THR A 93 7.28 4.39 -7.41
CA THR A 93 8.26 4.51 -8.51
C THR A 93 9.14 3.26 -8.59
N GLN A 94 9.60 2.73 -7.46
CA GLN A 94 10.40 1.50 -7.43
C GLN A 94 9.62 0.28 -7.92
N GLU A 95 8.34 0.16 -7.55
CA GLU A 95 7.46 -0.92 -8.01
C GLU A 95 7.24 -0.86 -9.53
N LEU A 96 6.97 0.34 -10.06
CA LEU A 96 6.84 0.55 -11.50
C LEU A 96 8.14 0.21 -12.24
N ALA A 97 9.29 0.69 -11.75
CA ALA A 97 10.59 0.39 -12.34
C ALA A 97 10.91 -1.11 -12.32
N THR A 98 10.55 -1.81 -11.24
CA THR A 98 10.72 -3.27 -11.12
C THR A 98 9.86 -4.00 -12.15
N TRP A 99 8.59 -3.63 -12.29
CA TRP A 99 7.71 -4.21 -13.30
C TRP A 99 8.25 -3.97 -14.72
N LEU A 100 8.68 -2.74 -15.04
CA LEU A 100 9.29 -2.43 -16.33
C LEU A 100 10.53 -3.29 -16.61
N GLY A 101 11.39 -3.47 -15.61
CA GLY A 101 12.62 -4.27 -15.73
C GLY A 101 12.39 -5.78 -15.83
N THR A 102 11.26 -6.28 -15.34
CA THR A 102 10.88 -7.71 -15.35
C THR A 102 9.80 -8.02 -16.38
N ARG A 103 9.40 -7.06 -17.22
CA ARG A 103 8.24 -7.18 -18.11
C ARG A 103 8.29 -8.40 -19.03
N SER A 104 9.49 -8.78 -19.49
CA SER A 104 9.71 -9.95 -20.34
C SER A 104 9.47 -11.30 -19.66
N ASP A 105 9.46 -11.31 -18.33
CA ASP A 105 9.35 -12.54 -17.53
C ASP A 105 7.88 -12.95 -17.33
N TRP A 106 6.95 -12.05 -17.64
CA TRP A 106 5.50 -12.26 -17.50
C TRP A 106 4.91 -12.89 -18.76
N SER A 107 3.81 -13.64 -18.59
CA SER A 107 3.07 -14.22 -19.72
C SER A 107 2.51 -13.12 -20.64
N GLU A 108 2.22 -13.47 -21.90
CA GLU A 108 1.60 -12.54 -22.85
C GLU A 108 0.24 -12.04 -22.35
N ALA A 109 -0.52 -12.89 -21.64
CA ALA A 109 -1.78 -12.51 -21.03
C ALA A 109 -1.58 -11.38 -20.00
N TRP A 110 -0.60 -11.50 -19.11
CA TRP A 110 -0.28 -10.46 -18.12
C TRP A 110 0.33 -9.21 -18.73
N THR A 111 1.14 -9.36 -19.78
CA THR A 111 1.70 -8.22 -20.52
C THR A 111 0.61 -7.38 -21.20
N ARG A 112 -0.45 -8.03 -21.70
CA ARG A 112 -1.62 -7.36 -22.30
C ARG A 112 -2.59 -6.79 -21.26
N ALA A 113 -2.67 -7.40 -20.08
CA ALA A 113 -3.53 -6.94 -18.99
C ALA A 113 -2.94 -5.76 -18.20
N ALA A 114 -1.63 -5.51 -18.32
CA ALA A 114 -0.97 -4.39 -17.69
C ALA A 114 -1.22 -3.06 -18.43
N ASP A 115 -1.43 -1.98 -17.68
CA ASP A 115 -1.66 -0.64 -18.20
C ASP A 115 -0.61 0.36 -17.69
N MET A 116 -0.26 1.32 -18.54
CA MET A 116 0.57 2.48 -18.19
C MET A 116 0.09 3.68 -19.00
N SER A 117 -1.19 4.01 -18.85
CA SER A 117 -1.84 5.11 -19.56
C SER A 117 -1.78 6.42 -18.75
N SER A 118 -1.87 7.55 -19.44
CA SER A 118 -2.02 8.86 -18.82
C SER A 118 -3.14 9.66 -19.50
N TRP A 119 -3.83 10.47 -18.72
CA TRP A 119 -4.92 11.33 -19.19
C TRP A 119 -4.72 12.74 -18.65
N THR A 120 -4.98 13.74 -19.49
CA THR A 120 -4.99 15.16 -19.08
C THR A 120 -6.41 15.69 -19.26
N LEU A 121 -7.04 16.08 -18.16
CA LEU A 121 -8.44 16.53 -18.12
C LEU A 121 -8.53 17.97 -17.60
N ARG A 122 -9.53 18.72 -18.06
CA ARG A 122 -9.88 20.03 -17.49
C ARG A 122 -11.09 19.84 -16.57
N LEU A 123 -10.86 19.88 -15.26
CA LEU A 123 -11.86 19.62 -14.24
C LEU A 123 -11.87 20.74 -13.20
N THR A 124 -13.02 20.96 -12.56
CA THR A 124 -13.08 21.71 -11.30
C THR A 124 -12.64 20.80 -10.14
N PRO A 125 -12.34 21.34 -8.94
CA PRO A 125 -12.02 20.52 -7.78
C PRO A 125 -13.11 19.50 -7.42
N GLU A 126 -14.39 19.87 -7.55
CA GLU A 126 -15.54 19.00 -7.26
C GLU A 126 -15.58 17.81 -8.22
N LEU A 127 -15.35 18.07 -9.52
CA LEU A 127 -15.29 17.01 -10.54
C LEU A 127 -14.05 16.12 -10.37
N ALA A 128 -12.94 16.67 -9.89
CA ALA A 128 -11.75 15.88 -9.57
C ALA A 128 -11.99 14.93 -8.39
N LEU A 129 -12.69 15.40 -7.34
CA LEU A 129 -13.10 14.56 -6.21
C LEU A 129 -14.05 13.45 -6.66
N GLU A 130 -15.07 13.80 -7.44
CA GLU A 130 -16.02 12.81 -7.99
C GLU A 130 -15.31 11.74 -8.83
N LEU A 131 -14.30 12.12 -9.63
CA LEU A 131 -13.48 11.18 -10.39
C LEU A 131 -12.69 10.23 -9.46
N ILE A 132 -12.09 10.76 -8.40
CA ILE A 132 -11.35 9.96 -7.41
C ILE A 132 -12.29 8.93 -6.74
N GLU A 133 -13.46 9.37 -6.29
CA GLU A 133 -14.45 8.51 -5.64
C GLU A 133 -14.90 7.38 -6.57
N LYS A 134 -15.28 7.71 -7.81
CA LYS A 134 -15.68 6.70 -8.82
C LYS A 134 -14.58 5.70 -9.14
N MET A 135 -13.32 6.15 -9.22
CA MET A 135 -12.18 5.25 -9.43
C MET A 135 -11.98 4.30 -8.23
N HIS A 136 -12.10 4.81 -7.01
CA HIS A 136 -12.01 3.98 -5.80
C HIS A 136 -13.15 2.95 -5.74
N GLU A 137 -14.39 3.37 -5.97
CA GLU A 137 -15.55 2.48 -6.03
C GLU A 137 -15.38 1.39 -7.08
N LEU A 138 -14.91 1.75 -8.28
CA LEU A 138 -14.61 0.80 -9.33
C LEU A 138 -13.58 -0.23 -8.86
N VAL A 139 -12.43 0.20 -8.35
CA VAL A 139 -11.36 -0.72 -7.91
C VAL A 139 -11.84 -1.63 -6.77
N GLU A 140 -12.55 -1.07 -5.78
CA GLU A 140 -13.05 -1.84 -4.64
C GLU A 140 -14.11 -2.87 -5.06
N SER A 141 -14.90 -2.60 -6.11
CA SER A 141 -15.88 -3.58 -6.64
C SER A 141 -15.25 -4.89 -7.12
N TYR A 142 -13.99 -4.86 -7.59
CA TYR A 142 -13.27 -6.07 -8.03
C TYR A 142 -12.87 -6.99 -6.88
N ARG A 143 -12.87 -6.53 -5.61
CA ARG A 143 -12.61 -7.42 -4.47
C ARG A 143 -13.66 -8.52 -4.35
N ALA A 144 -14.91 -8.22 -4.69
CA ALA A 144 -16.00 -9.18 -4.67
C ALA A 144 -15.88 -10.24 -5.78
N LEU A 145 -15.07 -9.95 -6.81
CA LEU A 145 -14.81 -10.84 -7.95
C LEU A 145 -13.53 -11.68 -7.77
N ALA A 146 -12.89 -11.62 -6.59
CA ALA A 146 -11.66 -12.34 -6.34
C ALA A 146 -11.89 -13.86 -6.54
N PRO A 147 -11.07 -14.53 -7.38
CA PRO A 147 -11.19 -15.96 -7.59
C PRO A 147 -10.83 -16.73 -6.31
N ALA A 148 -11.26 -17.98 -6.23
CA ALA A 148 -10.95 -18.83 -5.09
C ALA A 148 -9.43 -19.06 -4.95
N ASP A 149 -8.96 -19.26 -3.72
CA ASP A 149 -7.56 -19.54 -3.44
C ASP A 149 -7.07 -20.75 -4.24
N GLY A 150 -5.90 -20.61 -4.87
CA GLY A 150 -5.29 -21.66 -5.70
C GLY A 150 -5.83 -21.76 -7.12
N THR A 151 -6.70 -20.82 -7.55
CA THR A 151 -7.08 -20.70 -8.97
C THR A 151 -5.81 -20.48 -9.81
N PRO A 152 -5.54 -21.32 -10.84
CA PRO A 152 -4.38 -21.14 -11.72
C PRO A 152 -4.36 -19.77 -12.38
N ASP A 153 -3.16 -19.29 -12.74
CA ASP A 153 -2.92 -18.01 -13.41
C ASP A 153 -3.51 -16.77 -12.68
N THR A 154 -3.65 -16.85 -11.36
CA THR A 154 -4.08 -15.72 -10.51
C THR A 154 -2.87 -15.05 -9.89
N GLU A 155 -2.72 -13.75 -10.14
CA GLU A 155 -1.62 -12.94 -9.60
C GLU A 155 -2.15 -11.77 -8.77
N GLN A 156 -1.31 -11.28 -7.85
CA GLN A 156 -1.60 -10.05 -7.10
C GLN A 156 -1.38 -8.84 -8.00
N VAL A 157 -2.46 -8.15 -8.37
CA VAL A 157 -2.40 -6.91 -9.15
C VAL A 157 -2.32 -5.70 -8.23
N ARG A 158 -1.41 -4.77 -8.54
CA ARG A 158 -1.29 -3.48 -7.88
C ARG A 158 -1.82 -2.38 -8.79
N VAL A 159 -2.67 -1.51 -8.25
CA VAL A 159 -3.20 -0.35 -8.96
C VAL A 159 -2.70 0.92 -8.28
N HIS A 160 -2.12 1.83 -9.07
CA HIS A 160 -1.74 3.17 -8.64
C HIS A 160 -2.39 4.17 -9.58
N SER A 161 -3.13 5.13 -9.02
CA SER A 161 -3.66 6.28 -9.75
C SER A 161 -3.31 7.55 -8.98
N HIS A 162 -2.97 8.62 -9.70
CA HIS A 162 -2.70 9.94 -9.14
C HIS A 162 -3.54 10.97 -9.89
N VAL A 163 -4.27 11.80 -9.16
CA VAL A 163 -4.99 12.96 -9.70
C VAL A 163 -4.40 14.19 -9.00
N PHE A 164 -3.75 15.06 -9.76
CA PHE A 164 -3.13 16.26 -9.24
C PHE A 164 -3.26 17.40 -10.26
N PRO A 165 -3.41 18.65 -9.80
CA PRO A 165 -3.42 19.78 -10.72
C PRO A 165 -2.04 19.98 -11.33
N THR A 166 -2.02 20.42 -12.59
CA THR A 166 -0.81 20.94 -13.25
C THR A 166 -1.10 22.33 -13.77
N HIS A 167 -0.09 23.20 -13.76
CA HIS A 167 -0.15 24.46 -14.48
C HIS A 167 0.21 24.19 -15.95
N THR A 168 -0.65 24.62 -16.86
CA THR A 168 -0.24 24.89 -18.24
C THR A 168 0.35 26.29 -18.26
N ASP A 169 1.66 26.38 -18.55
CA ASP A 169 2.31 27.64 -18.92
C ASP A 169 1.63 28.28 -20.15
#